data_AF-A0A7K0CXI5-F1
#
_entry.id   AF-A0A7K0CXI5-F1
#
_cell.length_a   1.000
_cell.length_b   1.000
_cell.length_c   1.000
_cell.angle_alpha   90.00
_cell.angle_beta   90.00
_cell.angle_gamma   90.00
#
_symmetry.space_group_name_H-M   'P 1'
#
loop_
_entity.id
_entity.type
_entity.pdbx_description
1 polymer ?
#
loop_
_entity_poly.entity_id
_entity_poly.type
_entity_poly.pdbx_seq_one_letter_code
_entity_poly.pdbx_strand_id
1 'polypeptide(L)'
;MSRFVQAIEFTTMHIDEFNEKLDAWLAATAGKRTAMHGMETKDRDRANTYMQMVEFPSYAEAMRNSDLPETSRFAAELAELCEGPAVFRNLDLLREDDMSDGRALTLVVRSLDSPDETRPFEADSGRMDLVETPYGPVGRAVFEPGWRWSQHVAPIAGTDSCQALHAAYCLSGRMRIHMDDGAENDIGPGDYMFCPPGHDAWVLGDEACVLIDWASAGGYAKRG
;
A
#
# COMPACT_ATOMS: atom_id res chain seq x y z
N MET A 1 -7.62 21.36 14.36
CA MET A 1 -8.75 21.26 13.42
C MET A 1 -9.37 19.88 13.66
N SER A 2 -10.66 19.77 13.97
CA SER A 2 -11.29 18.46 14.13
C SER A 2 -11.63 17.89 12.75
N ARG A 3 -11.29 16.62 12.55
CA ARG A 3 -11.67 15.85 11.35
C ARG A 3 -13.16 15.53 11.42
N PHE A 4 -13.76 15.26 10.28
CA PHE A 4 -15.18 14.97 10.16
C PHE A 4 -15.40 13.61 9.51
N VAL A 5 -16.35 12.84 10.04
CA VAL A 5 -16.71 11.51 9.53
C VAL A 5 -18.18 11.54 9.13
N GLN A 6 -18.46 11.03 7.92
CA GLN A 6 -19.82 10.73 7.49
C GLN A 6 -20.02 9.22 7.48
N ALA A 7 -21.00 8.73 8.24
CA ALA A 7 -21.44 7.35 8.21
C ALA A 7 -22.74 7.24 7.40
N ILE A 8 -22.75 6.38 6.39
CA ILE A 8 -23.84 6.22 5.42
C ILE A 8 -24.30 4.77 5.49
N GLU A 9 -25.47 4.54 6.08
CA GLU A 9 -26.08 3.23 6.17
C GLU A 9 -27.05 3.03 5.01
N PHE A 10 -26.97 1.89 4.32
CA PHE A 10 -27.86 1.55 3.23
C PHE A 10 -28.15 0.05 3.19
N THR A 11 -29.26 -0.32 2.56
CA THR A 11 -29.65 -1.72 2.36
C THR A 11 -29.66 -2.01 0.88
N THR A 12 -29.02 -3.08 0.42
CA THR A 12 -29.04 -3.46 -1.00
C THR A 12 -28.77 -4.95 -1.21
N MET A 13 -29.48 -5.55 -2.17
CA MET A 13 -29.19 -6.88 -2.70
C MET A 13 -28.07 -6.87 -3.74
N HIS A 14 -27.60 -5.69 -4.17
CA HIS A 14 -26.75 -5.46 -5.33
C HIS A 14 -25.39 -4.88 -4.94
N ILE A 15 -24.76 -5.41 -3.88
CA ILE A 15 -23.51 -4.86 -3.35
C ILE A 15 -22.35 -4.87 -4.36
N ASP A 16 -22.28 -5.87 -5.23
CA ASP A 16 -21.22 -5.94 -6.24
C ASP A 16 -21.37 -4.81 -7.27
N GLU A 17 -22.60 -4.56 -7.75
CA GLU A 17 -22.90 -3.46 -8.66
C GLU A 17 -22.72 -2.09 -7.97
N PHE A 18 -23.09 -1.99 -6.69
CA PHE A 18 -22.82 -0.82 -5.85
C PHE A 18 -21.31 -0.52 -5.85
N ASN A 19 -20.48 -1.54 -5.66
CA ASN A 19 -19.03 -1.40 -5.60
C ASN A 19 -18.41 -1.04 -6.97
N GLU A 20 -18.96 -1.55 -8.07
CA GLU A 20 -18.56 -1.09 -9.42
C GLU A 20 -18.83 0.42 -9.62
N LYS A 21 -19.98 0.93 -9.12
CA LYS A 21 -20.27 2.37 -9.13
C LYS A 21 -19.32 3.15 -8.23
N LEU A 22 -18.99 2.61 -7.06
CA LEU A 22 -18.05 3.23 -6.12
C LEU A 22 -16.65 3.34 -6.75
N ASP A 23 -16.17 2.29 -7.41
CA ASP A 23 -14.89 2.28 -8.12
C ASP A 23 -14.86 3.33 -9.25
N ALA A 24 -15.95 3.42 -10.03
CA ALA A 24 -16.09 4.43 -11.06
C ALA A 24 -16.08 5.87 -10.48
N TRP A 25 -16.71 6.08 -9.32
CA TRP A 25 -16.67 7.36 -8.61
C TRP A 25 -15.26 7.67 -8.07
N LEU A 26 -14.56 6.69 -7.50
CA LEU A 26 -13.17 6.83 -7.03
C LEU A 26 -12.24 7.21 -8.18
N ALA A 27 -12.41 6.63 -9.36
CA ALA A 27 -11.64 7.02 -10.54
C ALA A 27 -12.00 8.44 -11.01
N ALA A 28 -13.30 8.75 -11.15
CA ALA A 28 -13.77 10.02 -11.69
C ALA A 28 -13.45 11.23 -10.80
N THR A 29 -13.31 11.01 -9.49
CA THR A 29 -13.00 12.06 -8.51
C THR A 29 -11.52 12.14 -8.14
N ALA A 30 -10.64 11.33 -8.75
CA ALA A 30 -9.21 11.37 -8.49
C ALA A 30 -8.66 12.79 -8.67
N GLY A 31 -7.95 13.31 -7.66
CA GLY A 31 -7.42 14.67 -7.64
C GLY A 31 -8.43 15.79 -7.34
N LYS A 32 -9.73 15.47 -7.22
CA LYS A 32 -10.80 16.44 -6.90
C LYS A 32 -11.44 16.20 -5.54
N ARG A 33 -11.67 14.93 -5.18
CA ARG A 33 -12.30 14.56 -3.90
C ARG A 33 -11.46 15.03 -2.72
N THR A 34 -12.14 15.39 -1.64
CA THR A 34 -11.52 15.76 -0.37
C THR A 34 -11.57 14.63 0.66
N ALA A 35 -12.27 13.53 0.36
CA ALA A 35 -12.28 12.32 1.18
C ALA A 35 -10.87 11.74 1.31
N MET A 36 -10.44 11.50 2.55
CA MET A 36 -9.08 11.05 2.88
C MET A 36 -9.01 9.54 3.07
N HIS A 37 -10.09 8.95 3.60
CA HIS A 37 -10.16 7.54 3.94
C HIS A 37 -11.63 7.09 3.87
N GLY A 38 -11.87 5.88 3.38
CA GLY A 38 -13.19 5.28 3.27
C GLY A 38 -13.14 3.82 3.70
N MET A 39 -14.15 3.36 4.44
CA MET A 39 -14.32 1.96 4.83
C MET A 39 -15.73 1.50 4.50
N GLU A 40 -15.85 0.37 3.81
CA GLU A 40 -17.11 -0.34 3.64
C GLU A 40 -17.23 -1.46 4.66
N THR A 41 -18.38 -1.57 5.30
CA THR A 41 -18.67 -2.66 6.23
C THR A 41 -20.04 -3.26 5.93
N LYS A 42 -20.16 -4.58 6.13
CA LYS A 42 -21.43 -5.30 6.10
C LYS A 42 -21.92 -5.52 7.52
N ASP A 43 -23.16 -5.17 7.79
CA ASP A 43 -23.81 -5.50 9.05
C ASP A 43 -23.92 -7.02 9.18
N ARG A 44 -23.42 -7.55 10.30
CA ARG A 44 -23.40 -8.98 10.57
C ARG A 44 -24.80 -9.52 10.91
N ASP A 45 -25.60 -8.70 11.57
CA ASP A 45 -26.86 -9.10 12.18
C ASP A 45 -28.07 -8.71 11.31
N ARG A 46 -27.91 -7.71 10.44
CA ARG A 46 -28.92 -7.27 9.48
C ARG A 46 -28.51 -7.64 8.06
N ALA A 47 -29.23 -8.61 7.48
CA ALA A 47 -28.98 -9.04 6.11
C ALA A 47 -29.01 -7.84 5.14
N ASN A 48 -28.04 -7.83 4.22
CA ASN A 48 -27.95 -6.85 3.13
C ASN A 48 -27.87 -5.39 3.58
N THR A 49 -27.57 -5.14 4.86
CA THR A 49 -27.33 -3.80 5.39
C THR A 49 -25.82 -3.54 5.41
N TYR A 50 -25.43 -2.37 4.96
CA TYR A 50 -24.05 -1.96 4.81
C TYR A 50 -23.86 -0.55 5.38
N MET A 51 -22.63 -0.24 5.78
CA MET A 51 -22.24 1.09 6.25
C MET A 51 -20.95 1.50 5.56
N GLN A 52 -20.99 2.65 4.89
CA GLN A 52 -19.82 3.37 4.42
C GLN A 52 -19.42 4.43 5.46
N MET A 53 -18.16 4.40 5.89
CA MET A 53 -17.59 5.43 6.76
C MET A 53 -16.54 6.20 5.98
N VAL A 54 -16.77 7.50 5.78
CA VAL A 54 -15.91 8.36 4.96
C VAL A 54 -15.38 9.50 5.82
N GLU A 55 -14.06 9.67 5.80
CA GLU A 55 -13.38 10.67 6.59
C GLU A 55 -12.90 11.85 5.75
N PHE A 56 -13.08 13.05 6.29
CA PHE A 56 -12.77 14.34 5.67
C PHE A 56 -11.95 15.23 6.61
N PRO A 57 -11.16 16.18 6.07
CA PRO A 57 -10.43 17.14 6.90
C PRO A 57 -11.35 18.06 7.72
N SER A 58 -12.58 18.32 7.25
CA SER A 58 -13.62 19.06 7.99
C SER A 58 -15.01 18.84 7.38
N TYR A 59 -16.07 19.30 8.05
CA TYR A 59 -17.43 19.29 7.49
C TYR A 59 -17.54 20.11 6.19
N ALA A 60 -16.85 21.25 6.10
CA ALA A 60 -16.84 22.06 4.88
C ALA A 60 -16.18 21.32 3.70
N GLU A 61 -15.15 20.51 3.97
CA GLU A 61 -14.56 19.63 2.95
C GLU A 61 -15.54 18.55 2.50
N ALA A 62 -16.29 17.96 3.44
CA ALA A 62 -17.30 16.95 3.13
C ALA A 62 -18.40 17.51 2.22
N MET A 63 -18.87 18.73 2.48
CA MET A 63 -19.87 19.39 1.63
C MET A 63 -19.32 19.68 0.24
N ARG A 64 -18.08 20.17 0.12
CA ARG A 64 -17.46 20.35 -1.21
C ARG A 64 -17.32 19.05 -1.99
N ASN A 65 -17.06 17.94 -1.30
CA ASN A 65 -17.06 16.62 -1.94
C ASN A 65 -18.46 16.19 -2.39
N SER A 66 -19.49 16.47 -1.57
CA SER A 66 -20.89 16.21 -1.90
C SER A 66 -21.39 17.03 -3.10
N ASP A 67 -20.90 18.26 -3.23
CA ASP A 67 -21.26 19.20 -4.31
C ASP A 67 -20.60 18.85 -5.65
N LEU A 68 -19.70 17.87 -5.70
CA LEU A 68 -19.13 17.40 -6.97
C LEU A 68 -20.24 16.80 -7.86
N PRO A 69 -20.31 17.16 -9.15
CA PRO A 69 -21.26 16.56 -10.09
C PRO A 69 -21.15 15.04 -10.15
N GLU A 70 -19.92 14.51 -10.07
CA GLU A 70 -19.63 13.08 -10.04
C GLU A 70 -20.24 12.41 -8.80
N THR A 71 -20.17 13.06 -7.63
CA THR A 71 -20.78 12.57 -6.38
C THR A 71 -22.31 12.63 -6.43
N SER A 72 -22.89 13.68 -7.01
CA SER A 72 -24.33 13.77 -7.21
C SER A 72 -24.87 12.67 -8.13
N ARG A 73 -24.16 12.39 -9.23
CA ARG A 73 -24.51 11.28 -10.13
C ARG A 73 -24.40 9.93 -9.41
N PHE A 74 -23.29 9.70 -8.71
CA PHE A 74 -23.08 8.49 -7.93
C PHE A 74 -24.20 8.28 -6.91
N ALA A 75 -24.58 9.31 -6.15
CA ALA A 75 -25.66 9.23 -5.17
C ALA A 75 -27.02 8.86 -5.81
N ALA A 76 -27.31 9.37 -7.02
CA ALA A 76 -28.52 9.02 -7.75
C ALA A 76 -28.52 7.55 -8.20
N GLU A 77 -27.40 7.07 -8.76
CA GLU A 77 -27.24 5.67 -9.17
C GLU A 77 -27.32 4.72 -7.97
N LEU A 78 -26.73 5.08 -6.83
CA LEU A 78 -26.84 4.28 -5.60
C LEU A 78 -28.25 4.21 -5.06
N ALA A 79 -29.02 5.30 -5.16
CA ALA A 79 -30.41 5.32 -4.70
C ALA A 79 -31.29 4.32 -5.45
N GLU A 80 -30.99 4.02 -6.72
CA GLU A 80 -31.70 3.00 -7.51
C GLU A 80 -31.36 1.57 -7.07
N LEU A 81 -30.14 1.35 -6.59
CA LEU A 81 -29.66 0.04 -6.12
C LEU A 81 -30.07 -0.26 -4.67
N CYS A 82 -30.45 0.76 -3.90
CA CYS A 82 -30.76 0.62 -2.48
C CYS A 82 -32.24 0.37 -2.21
N GLU A 83 -32.52 -0.49 -1.23
CA GLU A 83 -33.85 -0.69 -0.66
C GLU A 83 -34.17 0.48 0.28
N GLY A 84 -34.73 1.54 -0.31
CA GLY A 84 -35.12 2.75 0.42
C GLY A 84 -33.97 3.75 0.61
N PRO A 85 -34.24 4.86 1.31
CA PRO A 85 -33.27 5.93 1.47
C PRO A 85 -32.12 5.51 2.39
N ALA A 86 -30.90 5.89 2.01
CA ALA A 86 -29.74 5.79 2.89
C ALA A 86 -29.88 6.71 4.11
N VAL A 87 -29.32 6.28 5.24
CA VAL A 87 -29.30 7.06 6.49
C VAL A 87 -27.91 7.67 6.68
N PHE A 88 -27.84 8.99 6.69
CA PHE A 88 -26.60 9.75 6.85
C PHE A 88 -26.43 10.23 8.29
N ARG A 89 -25.24 10.00 8.85
CA ARG A 89 -24.82 10.53 10.16
C ARG A 89 -23.58 11.38 9.98
N ASN A 90 -23.68 12.65 10.37
CA ASN A 90 -22.60 13.64 10.30
C ASN A 90 -21.94 13.75 11.68
N LEU A 91 -20.68 13.35 11.78
CA LEU A 91 -20.00 13.12 13.06
C LEU A 91 -18.70 13.92 13.13
N ASP A 92 -18.51 14.69 14.21
CA ASP A 92 -17.21 15.26 14.53
C ASP A 92 -16.32 14.17 15.17
N LEU A 93 -15.13 13.95 14.62
CA LEU A 93 -14.17 13.02 15.21
C LEU A 93 -13.58 13.64 16.48
N LEU A 94 -13.97 13.10 17.63
CA LEU A 94 -13.52 13.60 18.94
C LEU A 94 -12.20 12.97 19.38
N ARG A 95 -11.99 11.69 19.06
CA ARG A 95 -10.84 10.90 19.46
C ARG A 95 -10.67 9.73 18.51
N GLU A 96 -9.41 9.43 18.21
CA GLU A 96 -8.97 8.26 17.46
C GLU A 96 -7.87 7.60 18.29
N ASP A 97 -8.03 6.31 18.56
CA ASP A 97 -7.04 5.53 19.32
C ASP A 97 -6.62 4.34 18.46
N ASP A 98 -5.31 4.08 18.40
CA ASP A 98 -4.80 2.80 17.91
C ASP A 98 -4.97 1.76 19.01
N MET A 99 -5.96 0.89 18.84
CA MET A 99 -6.34 -0.17 19.79
C MET A 99 -5.69 -1.53 19.44
N SER A 100 -4.69 -1.55 18.54
CA SER A 100 -3.78 -2.69 18.46
C SER A 100 -3.15 -2.94 19.84
N ASP A 101 -2.70 -4.16 20.09
CA ASP A 101 -2.35 -4.80 21.38
C ASP A 101 -1.21 -4.13 22.17
N GLY A 102 -0.98 -2.83 22.00
CA GLY A 102 0.10 -2.13 22.66
C GLY A 102 1.43 -2.70 22.18
N ARG A 103 1.60 -2.85 20.86
CA ARG A 103 2.93 -2.59 20.26
C ARG A 103 3.23 -1.12 20.50
N ALA A 104 3.46 -0.78 21.77
CA ALA A 104 3.65 0.56 22.23
C ALA A 104 4.68 1.18 21.30
N LEU A 105 4.37 2.38 20.82
CA LEU A 105 5.31 3.31 20.19
C LEU A 105 6.47 3.51 21.17
N THR A 106 7.35 2.51 21.19
CA THR A 106 8.51 2.39 22.04
C THR A 106 9.68 2.67 21.14
N LEU A 107 10.70 3.28 21.71
CA LEU A 107 11.94 3.49 20.99
C LEU A 107 12.53 2.12 20.66
N VAL A 108 12.54 1.77 19.37
CA VAL A 108 13.19 0.57 18.85
C VAL A 108 14.48 1.00 18.17
N VAL A 109 15.62 0.55 18.71
CA VAL A 109 16.95 0.76 18.11
C VAL A 109 17.52 -0.62 17.78
N ARG A 110 17.69 -0.88 16.48
CA ARG A 110 18.30 -2.10 15.94
C ARG A 110 19.40 -1.71 14.96
N SER A 111 20.32 -2.63 14.70
CA SER A 111 21.39 -2.43 13.73
C SER A 111 21.35 -3.53 12.67
N LEU A 112 21.39 -3.13 11.40
CA LEU A 112 21.54 -4.04 10.27
C LEU A 112 22.98 -4.59 10.14
N ASP A 113 23.93 -4.08 10.93
CA ASP A 113 25.25 -4.68 11.11
C ASP A 113 25.24 -5.86 12.10
N SER A 114 24.11 -6.09 12.76
CA SER A 114 23.86 -7.28 13.59
C SER A 114 22.44 -7.79 13.32
N PRO A 115 22.19 -8.30 12.10
CA PRO A 115 20.86 -8.68 11.66
C PRO A 115 20.34 -9.91 12.42
N ASP A 116 19.02 -10.03 12.50
CA ASP A 116 18.33 -11.24 13.00
C ASP A 116 18.48 -12.40 12.01
N GLU A 117 18.53 -12.09 10.72
CA GLU A 117 18.67 -13.06 9.63
C GLU A 117 19.48 -12.45 8.47
N THR A 118 20.38 -13.24 7.88
CA THR A 118 21.04 -12.89 6.61
C THR A 118 20.72 -13.98 5.58
N ARG A 119 20.17 -13.57 4.44
CA ARG A 119 19.78 -14.44 3.32
C ARG A 119 20.72 -14.21 2.13
N PRO A 120 21.61 -15.16 1.79
CA PRO A 120 22.45 -15.03 0.60
C PRO A 120 21.64 -15.26 -0.67
N PHE A 121 21.95 -14.48 -1.72
CA PHE A 121 21.45 -14.73 -3.07
C PHE A 121 22.25 -15.84 -3.74
N GLU A 122 21.76 -16.36 -4.87
CA GLU A 122 22.51 -17.38 -5.61
C GLU A 122 23.84 -16.85 -6.12
N ALA A 123 24.80 -17.75 -6.33
CA ALA A 123 26.14 -17.44 -6.87
C ALA A 123 26.94 -16.38 -6.10
N ASP A 124 26.69 -16.21 -4.79
CA ASP A 124 27.36 -15.19 -3.94
C ASP A 124 27.23 -13.76 -4.50
N SER A 125 26.14 -13.52 -5.25
CA SER A 125 25.89 -12.26 -5.96
C SER A 125 25.30 -11.16 -5.06
N GLY A 126 25.23 -11.41 -3.76
CA GLY A 126 24.66 -10.49 -2.80
C GLY A 126 23.93 -11.18 -1.66
N ARG A 127 23.24 -10.38 -0.85
CA ARG A 127 22.50 -10.85 0.32
C ARG A 127 21.41 -9.86 0.75
N MET A 128 20.50 -10.33 1.58
CA MET A 128 19.55 -9.53 2.35
C MET A 128 19.82 -9.71 3.86
N ASP A 129 20.16 -8.63 4.56
CA ASP A 129 20.26 -8.58 6.02
C ASP A 129 18.94 -8.04 6.60
N LEU A 130 18.33 -8.71 7.57
CA LEU A 130 17.02 -8.32 8.12
C LEU A 130 17.08 -8.05 9.62
N VAL A 131 16.27 -7.09 10.06
CA VAL A 131 15.88 -6.95 11.47
C VAL A 131 14.37 -7.00 11.58
N GLU A 132 13.88 -7.81 12.52
CA GLU A 132 12.46 -7.89 12.83
C GLU A 132 12.09 -6.77 13.80
N THR A 133 10.95 -6.12 13.55
CA THR A 133 10.43 -5.07 14.44
C THR A 133 8.92 -5.23 14.65
N PRO A 134 8.38 -4.66 15.74
CA PRO A 134 6.94 -4.56 15.94
C PRO A 134 6.20 -3.78 14.83
N TYR A 135 6.91 -3.04 13.97
CA TYR A 135 6.31 -2.27 12.87
C TYR A 135 6.50 -2.93 11.50
N GLY A 136 7.03 -4.16 11.49
CA GLY A 136 7.41 -4.88 10.29
C GLY A 136 8.93 -5.02 10.14
N PRO A 137 9.39 -5.93 9.28
CA PRO A 137 10.80 -6.16 9.04
C PRO A 137 11.41 -5.01 8.24
N VAL A 138 12.68 -4.71 8.52
CA VAL A 138 13.50 -3.79 7.72
C VAL A 138 14.68 -4.57 7.17
N GLY A 139 14.89 -4.48 5.85
CA GLY A 139 15.94 -5.21 5.14
C GLY A 139 17.00 -4.28 4.58
N ARG A 140 18.27 -4.68 4.64
CA ARG A 140 19.37 -4.14 3.82
C ARG A 140 19.72 -5.18 2.75
N ALA A 141 19.36 -4.88 1.52
CA ALA A 141 19.80 -5.67 0.38
C ALA A 141 21.14 -5.13 -0.13
N VAL A 142 22.11 -6.03 -0.32
CA VAL A 142 23.39 -5.75 -0.98
C VAL A 142 23.42 -6.57 -2.24
N PHE A 143 23.47 -5.89 -3.39
CA PHE A 143 23.55 -6.51 -4.70
C PHE A 143 24.93 -6.25 -5.30
N GLU A 144 25.70 -7.32 -5.51
CA GLU A 144 27.07 -7.21 -6.02
C GLU A 144 27.09 -6.88 -7.53
N PRO A 145 28.18 -6.33 -8.07
CA PRO A 145 28.33 -6.11 -9.50
C PRO A 145 28.04 -7.37 -10.33
N GLY A 146 27.22 -7.22 -11.37
CA GLY A 146 26.75 -8.34 -12.20
C GLY A 146 25.50 -9.05 -11.66
N TRP A 147 25.01 -8.68 -10.46
CA TRP A 147 23.72 -9.18 -9.96
C TRP A 147 22.57 -8.79 -10.89
N ARG A 148 21.64 -9.74 -11.06
CA ARG A 148 20.37 -9.61 -11.78
C ARG A 148 19.31 -10.50 -11.14
N TRP A 149 18.13 -9.95 -10.88
CA TRP A 149 17.04 -10.63 -10.18
C TRP A 149 16.67 -11.95 -10.85
N SER A 150 16.41 -11.94 -12.16
CA SER A 150 16.01 -13.12 -12.93
C SER A 150 17.03 -14.26 -12.93
N GLN A 151 18.29 -13.98 -12.60
CA GLN A 151 19.35 -15.00 -12.52
C GLN A 151 19.60 -15.47 -11.10
N HIS A 152 19.55 -14.55 -10.13
CA HIS A 152 20.09 -14.78 -8.79
C HIS A 152 19.04 -14.91 -7.70
N VAL A 153 17.80 -14.45 -7.95
CA VAL A 153 16.70 -14.50 -6.99
C VAL A 153 15.49 -15.25 -7.55
N ALA A 154 15.22 -15.18 -8.86
CA ALA A 154 14.15 -15.98 -9.48
C ALA A 154 14.22 -17.49 -9.15
N PRO A 155 15.39 -18.16 -9.12
CA PRO A 155 15.48 -19.56 -8.72
C PRO A 155 15.03 -19.81 -7.26
N ILE A 156 15.15 -18.81 -6.40
CA ILE A 156 14.71 -18.85 -4.99
C ILE A 156 13.20 -18.57 -4.93
N ALA A 157 12.73 -17.57 -5.66
CA ALA A 157 11.35 -17.10 -5.64
C ALA A 157 10.37 -17.98 -6.43
N GLY A 158 10.85 -18.78 -7.38
CA GLY A 158 10.04 -19.66 -8.22
C GLY A 158 9.08 -18.91 -9.16
N THR A 159 9.45 -17.69 -9.57
CA THR A 159 8.64 -16.80 -10.41
C THR A 159 9.48 -16.19 -11.54
N ASP A 160 8.83 -15.78 -12.64
CA ASP A 160 9.52 -15.25 -13.83
C ASP A 160 9.95 -13.77 -13.69
N SER A 161 9.27 -13.02 -12.83
CA SER A 161 9.59 -11.64 -12.45
C SER A 161 9.36 -11.44 -10.94
N CYS A 162 9.97 -10.41 -10.36
CA CYS A 162 9.82 -10.13 -8.94
C CYS A 162 8.40 -9.70 -8.61
N GLN A 163 7.74 -10.46 -7.73
CA GLN A 163 6.37 -10.19 -7.28
C GLN A 163 6.32 -9.49 -5.91
N ALA A 164 7.47 -9.08 -5.39
CA ALA A 164 7.54 -8.32 -4.14
C ALA A 164 7.24 -6.84 -4.38
N LEU A 165 6.55 -6.22 -3.42
CA LEU A 165 6.36 -4.77 -3.39
C LEU A 165 7.52 -4.13 -2.62
N HIS A 166 8.26 -3.25 -3.27
CA HIS A 166 9.42 -2.59 -2.67
C HIS A 166 9.10 -1.13 -2.36
N ALA A 167 9.43 -0.70 -1.15
CA ALA A 167 9.53 0.71 -0.78
C ALA A 167 10.94 0.89 -0.23
N ALA A 168 11.85 1.37 -1.08
CA ALA A 168 13.28 1.29 -0.84
C ALA A 168 14.00 2.64 -0.95
N TYR A 169 15.14 2.75 -0.27
CA TYR A 169 16.05 3.87 -0.36
C TYR A 169 17.45 3.38 -0.75
N CYS A 170 18.05 3.99 -1.78
CA CYS A 170 19.36 3.59 -2.28
C CYS A 170 20.48 4.33 -1.56
N LEU A 171 21.38 3.57 -0.93
CA LEU A 171 22.53 4.06 -0.18
C LEU A 171 23.79 4.23 -1.05
N SER A 172 24.02 3.30 -1.97
CA SER A 172 25.23 3.23 -2.82
C SER A 172 24.95 2.47 -4.11
N GLY A 173 25.86 2.59 -5.08
CA GLY A 173 25.74 1.93 -6.38
C GLY A 173 24.55 2.39 -7.22
N ARG A 174 24.27 1.69 -8.32
CA ARG A 174 23.14 1.97 -9.22
C ARG A 174 22.46 0.68 -9.65
N MET A 175 21.17 0.75 -9.94
CA MET A 175 20.38 -0.39 -10.40
C MET A 175 19.37 0.05 -11.46
N ARG A 176 19.23 -0.75 -12.51
CA ARG A 176 18.14 -0.65 -13.49
C ARG A 176 16.96 -1.47 -13.00
N ILE A 177 15.78 -0.90 -13.07
CA ILE A 177 14.50 -1.58 -12.89
C ILE A 177 13.80 -1.65 -14.24
N HIS A 178 13.31 -2.83 -14.61
CA HIS A 178 12.55 -3.09 -15.83
C HIS A 178 11.23 -3.76 -15.46
N MET A 179 10.13 -3.04 -15.61
CA MET A 179 8.78 -3.51 -15.32
C MET A 179 8.27 -4.43 -16.45
N ASP A 180 7.37 -5.34 -16.12
CA ASP A 180 6.77 -6.27 -17.10
C ASP A 180 5.94 -5.55 -18.19
N ASP A 181 5.47 -4.32 -17.92
CA ASP A 181 4.80 -3.45 -18.90
C ASP A 181 5.76 -2.69 -19.82
N GLY A 182 7.07 -2.89 -19.64
CA GLY A 182 8.15 -2.27 -20.40
C GLY A 182 8.63 -0.91 -19.85
N ALA A 183 8.04 -0.39 -18.77
CA ALA A 183 8.56 0.80 -18.12
C ALA A 183 9.95 0.52 -17.51
N GLU A 184 10.88 1.48 -17.65
CA GLU A 184 12.24 1.35 -17.13
C GLU A 184 12.68 2.62 -16.42
N ASN A 185 13.41 2.46 -15.33
CA ASN A 185 14.13 3.56 -14.71
C ASN A 185 15.38 3.08 -13.96
N ASP A 186 16.32 4.00 -13.77
CA ASP A 186 17.50 3.77 -12.93
C ASP A 186 17.30 4.40 -11.56
N ILE A 187 17.85 3.74 -10.54
CA ILE A 187 17.99 4.31 -9.20
C ILE A 187 19.47 4.40 -8.83
N GLY A 188 19.82 5.40 -8.03
CA GLY A 188 21.16 5.59 -7.47
C GLY A 188 21.12 6.23 -6.08
N PRO A 189 22.28 6.60 -5.53
CA PRO A 189 22.39 7.01 -4.13
C PRO A 189 21.56 8.26 -3.86
N GLY A 190 20.70 8.19 -2.83
CA GLY A 190 19.79 9.28 -2.47
C GLY A 190 18.37 9.13 -3.01
N ASP A 191 18.14 8.18 -3.91
CA ASP A 191 16.83 7.97 -4.51
C ASP A 191 15.92 7.11 -3.61
N TYR A 192 14.65 7.51 -3.54
CA TYR A 192 13.55 6.68 -3.05
C TYR A 192 12.90 5.95 -4.22
N MET A 193 12.59 4.67 -4.03
CA MET A 193 11.92 3.82 -5.00
C MET A 193 10.66 3.21 -4.39
N PHE A 194 9.54 3.35 -5.09
CA PHE A 194 8.38 2.49 -4.90
C PHE A 194 8.24 1.62 -6.15
N CYS A 195 8.39 0.31 -6.02
CA CYS A 195 8.32 -0.63 -7.13
C CYS A 195 7.24 -1.67 -6.85
N PRO A 196 6.13 -1.68 -7.61
CA PRO A 196 5.09 -2.68 -7.46
C PRO A 196 5.53 -4.06 -8.00
N PRO A 197 4.77 -5.12 -7.72
CA PRO A 197 5.00 -6.44 -8.32
C PRO A 197 5.06 -6.39 -9.85
N GLY A 198 5.95 -7.21 -10.43
CA GLY A 198 6.13 -7.36 -11.88
C GLY A 198 7.34 -6.61 -12.44
N HIS A 199 8.56 -7.02 -12.06
CA HIS A 199 9.79 -6.42 -12.58
C HIS A 199 11.02 -7.36 -12.53
N ASP A 200 11.99 -7.10 -13.40
CA ASP A 200 13.38 -7.56 -13.27
C ASP A 200 14.26 -6.37 -12.85
N ALA A 201 15.42 -6.65 -12.27
CA ALA A 201 16.34 -5.62 -11.83
C ALA A 201 17.79 -6.09 -11.93
N TRP A 202 18.73 -5.19 -12.19
CA TRP A 202 20.16 -5.53 -12.21
C TRP A 202 21.06 -4.35 -11.83
N VAL A 203 22.21 -4.67 -11.25
CA VAL A 203 23.21 -3.68 -10.85
C VAL A 203 23.87 -3.08 -12.09
N LEU A 204 24.09 -1.77 -12.06
CA LEU A 204 24.81 -1.02 -13.07
C LEU A 204 26.20 -0.64 -12.55
N GLY A 205 27.24 -0.98 -13.32
CA GLY A 205 28.62 -0.65 -12.98
C GLY A 205 29.30 -1.69 -12.09
N ASP A 206 30.34 -1.25 -11.39
CA ASP A 206 31.27 -2.04 -10.59
C ASP A 206 31.19 -1.77 -9.08
N GLU A 207 30.22 -0.95 -8.65
CA GLU A 207 29.91 -0.69 -7.25
C GLU A 207 28.66 -1.48 -6.82
N ALA A 208 28.72 -2.12 -5.66
CA ALA A 208 27.57 -2.81 -5.09
C ALA A 208 26.40 -1.84 -4.86
N CYS A 209 25.21 -2.21 -5.34
CA CYS A 209 23.99 -1.46 -5.08
C CYS A 209 23.43 -1.87 -3.72
N VAL A 210 23.29 -0.91 -2.80
CA VAL A 210 22.79 -1.17 -1.45
C VAL A 210 21.47 -0.45 -1.24
N LEU A 211 20.42 -1.22 -0.93
CA LEU A 211 19.07 -0.70 -0.69
C LEU A 211 18.61 -1.01 0.73
N ILE A 212 17.91 -0.05 1.37
CA ILE A 212 17.10 -0.33 2.56
C ILE A 212 15.64 -0.47 2.11
N ASP A 213 14.94 -1.52 2.55
CA ASP A 213 13.55 -1.82 2.20
C ASP A 213 12.69 -2.06 3.44
N TRP A 214 11.48 -1.50 3.44
CA TRP A 214 10.49 -1.61 4.53
C TRP A 214 9.22 -2.38 4.15
N ALA A 215 8.96 -2.62 2.86
CA ALA A 215 7.69 -3.14 2.39
C ALA A 215 7.69 -4.67 2.17
N SER A 216 8.79 -5.23 1.66
CA SER A 216 8.86 -6.67 1.36
C SER A 216 10.00 -7.42 2.04
N ALA A 217 10.77 -6.75 2.91
CA ALA A 217 11.94 -7.32 3.56
C ALA A 217 11.68 -8.73 4.11
N GLY A 218 10.59 -8.93 4.86
CA GLY A 218 10.27 -10.20 5.52
C GLY A 218 10.14 -11.41 4.59
N GLY A 219 9.58 -11.22 3.39
CA GLY A 219 9.33 -12.30 2.43
C GLY A 219 10.39 -12.44 1.33
N TYR A 220 11.20 -11.42 1.10
CA TYR A 220 12.12 -11.38 -0.03
C TYR A 220 13.29 -12.38 0.12
N ALA A 221 13.61 -13.08 -0.97
CA ALA A 221 14.65 -14.11 -1.04
C ALA A 221 14.59 -15.17 0.08
N LYS A 222 13.40 -15.43 0.63
CA LYS A 222 13.18 -16.46 1.64
C LYS A 222 13.05 -17.82 0.96
N ARG A 223 13.84 -18.79 1.40
CA ARG A 223 13.71 -20.19 0.94
C ARG A 223 12.53 -20.85 1.66
N GLY A 224 11.76 -21.63 0.91
CA GLY A 224 10.68 -22.49 1.44
C GLY A 224 11.22 -23.72 2.16
#